data_AF-A0A7K4YP40-F1
#
_entry.id   AF-A0A7K4YP40-F1
#
_cell.length_a   1.000
_cell.length_b   1.000
_cell.length_c   1.000
_cell.angle_alpha   90.00
_cell.angle_beta   90.00
_cell.angle_gamma   90.00
#
_symmetry.space_group_name_H-M   'P 1'
#
loop_
_entity.id
_entity.type
_entity.pdbx_description
1 polymer ?
#
loop_
_entity_poly.entity_id
_entity_poly.type
_entity_poly.pdbx_seq_one_letter_code
_entity_poly.pdbx_strand_id
1 'polypeptide(L)'
;RQKYLINLAYGAAQQFVLEGKHKEAIPAAWHALRFSAEVFGSNSVQLVPAYLLLAEASAGAGDFPQASRYLTQAQWIVLRTPACGAALRSRLHRALGLLCAAEGDFDQALYHLANDIYLASSAFGPESLETCGGYFHMANVFFHQNKRDIANSLYAKV
;
A
#
# COMPACT_ATOMS: atom_id res chain seq x y z
N ARG A 1 -3.32 -18.81 19.26
CA ARG A 1 -3.42 -17.57 20.09
C ARG A 1 -2.71 -16.37 19.43
N GLN A 2 -1.41 -16.43 19.09
CA GLN A 2 -0.69 -15.28 18.50
C GLN A 2 -1.19 -14.87 17.09
N LYS A 3 -1.50 -15.81 16.19
CA LYS A 3 -2.12 -15.49 14.89
C LYS A 3 -3.45 -14.74 14.99
N TYR A 4 -4.24 -15.02 16.03
CA TYR A 4 -5.48 -14.29 16.30
C TYR A 4 -5.20 -12.84 16.71
N LEU A 5 -4.19 -12.60 17.56
CA LEU A 5 -3.77 -11.25 17.95
C LEU A 5 -3.24 -10.44 16.76
N ILE A 6 -2.51 -11.07 15.84
CA ILE A 6 -2.07 -10.44 14.58
C ILE A 6 -3.29 -9.96 13.79
N ASN A 7 -4.25 -10.85 13.53
CA ASN A 7 -5.43 -10.51 12.74
C ASN A 7 -6.30 -9.44 13.41
N LEU A 8 -6.44 -9.50 14.74
CA LEU A 8 -7.19 -8.50 15.50
C LEU A 8 -6.55 -7.11 15.41
N ALA A 9 -5.23 -7.02 15.66
CA ALA A 9 -4.50 -5.76 15.58
C ALA A 9 -4.48 -5.19 14.16
N TYR A 10 -4.31 -6.06 13.17
CA TYR A 10 -4.35 -5.70 11.74
C TYR A 10 -5.74 -5.18 11.34
N GLY A 11 -6.81 -5.88 11.72
CA GLY A 11 -8.18 -5.46 11.43
C GLY A 11 -8.55 -4.13 12.08
N ALA A 12 -8.16 -3.92 13.35
CA ALA A 12 -8.35 -2.65 14.02
C ALA A 12 -7.62 -1.50 13.32
N ALA A 13 -6.36 -1.71 12.93
CA ALA A 13 -5.59 -0.72 12.18
C ALA A 13 -6.22 -0.37 10.83
N GLN A 14 -6.67 -1.39 10.07
CA GLN A 14 -7.38 -1.18 8.81
C GLN A 14 -8.65 -0.36 9.01
N GLN A 15 -9.45 -0.68 10.02
CA GLN A 15 -10.66 0.04 10.32
C GLN A 15 -10.37 1.52 10.63
N PHE A 16 -9.38 1.80 11.48
CA PHE A 16 -9.00 3.18 11.77
C PHE A 16 -8.53 3.96 10.54
N VAL A 17 -7.75 3.32 9.65
CA VAL A 17 -7.34 3.93 8.38
C VAL A 17 -8.56 4.26 7.51
N LEU A 18 -9.51 3.33 7.37
CA LEU A 18 -10.74 3.55 6.59
C LEU A 18 -11.62 4.66 7.16
N GLU A 19 -11.63 4.82 8.48
CA GLU A 19 -12.34 5.90 9.17
C GLU A 19 -11.58 7.25 9.15
N GLY A 20 -10.39 7.31 8.55
CA GLY A 20 -9.52 8.50 8.54
C GLY A 20 -8.85 8.81 9.88
N LYS A 21 -8.95 7.90 10.86
CA LYS A 21 -8.35 8.00 12.20
C LYS A 21 -6.90 7.54 12.19
N HIS A 22 -6.08 8.26 11.42
CA HIS A 22 -4.73 7.84 11.10
C HIS A 22 -3.81 7.74 12.34
N LYS A 23 -3.96 8.63 13.32
CA LYS A 23 -3.15 8.59 14.55
C LYS A 23 -3.49 7.39 15.42
N GLU A 24 -4.74 6.98 15.45
CA GLU A 24 -5.26 5.82 16.17
C GLU A 24 -4.88 4.50 15.47
N ALA A 25 -4.72 4.51 14.14
CA ALA A 25 -4.27 3.36 13.37
C ALA A 25 -2.81 2.95 13.69
N ILE A 26 -1.93 3.92 13.96
CA ILE A 26 -0.50 3.69 14.20
C ILE A 26 -0.23 2.67 15.31
N PRO A 27 -0.75 2.81 16.56
CA PRO A 27 -0.49 1.84 17.61
C PRO A 27 -1.04 0.45 17.28
N ALA A 28 -2.21 0.35 16.65
CA ALA A 28 -2.78 -0.92 16.23
C ALA A 28 -1.91 -1.62 15.16
N ALA A 29 -1.44 -0.87 14.16
CA ALA A 29 -0.57 -1.38 13.10
C ALA A 29 0.81 -1.78 13.67
N TRP A 30 1.31 -1.04 14.67
CA TRP A 30 2.55 -1.39 15.37
C TRP A 30 2.42 -2.69 16.16
N HIS A 31 1.28 -2.92 16.84
CA HIS A 31 1.01 -4.21 17.48
C HIS A 31 0.93 -5.34 16.46
N ALA A 32 0.28 -5.13 15.32
CA ALA A 32 0.24 -6.12 14.24
C ALA A 32 1.66 -6.47 13.74
N LEU A 33 2.52 -5.47 13.56
CA LEU A 33 3.93 -5.67 13.18
C LEU A 33 4.68 -6.46 14.24
N ARG A 34 4.59 -6.06 15.52
CA ARG A 34 5.28 -6.71 16.63
C ARG A 34 4.88 -8.18 16.76
N PHE A 35 3.58 -8.48 16.80
CA PHE A 35 3.11 -9.86 16.90
C PHE A 35 3.51 -10.70 15.68
N SER A 36 3.53 -10.09 14.49
CA SER A 36 4.01 -10.77 13.27
C SER A 36 5.50 -11.09 13.35
N ALA A 37 6.32 -10.15 13.85
CA ALA A 37 7.75 -10.37 14.05
C ALA A 37 8.03 -11.47 15.08
N GLU A 38 7.27 -11.53 16.18
CA GLU A 38 7.38 -12.59 17.20
C GLU A 38 7.04 -13.98 16.66
N VAL A 39 6.11 -14.09 15.70
CA VAL A 39 5.66 -15.38 15.15
C VAL A 39 6.49 -15.83 13.94
N PHE A 40 6.83 -14.90 13.05
CA PHE A 40 7.41 -15.22 11.74
C PHE A 40 8.88 -14.78 11.59
N GLY A 41 9.41 -14.01 12.55
CA GLY A 41 10.75 -13.43 12.50
C GLY A 41 10.82 -12.06 11.83
N SER A 42 11.85 -11.28 12.14
CA SER A 42 11.95 -9.86 11.80
C SER A 42 12.08 -9.53 10.30
N ASN A 43 12.37 -10.52 9.47
CA ASN A 43 12.60 -10.37 8.03
C ASN A 43 11.56 -11.11 7.17
N SER A 44 10.48 -11.58 7.79
CA SER A 44 9.49 -12.38 7.10
C SER A 44 8.56 -11.53 6.23
N VAL A 45 8.17 -12.07 5.08
CA VAL A 45 7.21 -11.43 4.16
C VAL A 45 5.84 -11.19 4.81
N GLN A 46 5.50 -11.93 5.86
CA GLN A 46 4.27 -11.76 6.64
C GLN A 46 4.23 -10.44 7.42
N LEU A 47 5.35 -9.71 7.55
CA LEU A 47 5.40 -8.38 8.18
C LEU A 47 5.01 -7.25 7.21
N VAL A 48 5.11 -7.48 5.89
CA VAL A 48 4.87 -6.46 4.86
C VAL A 48 3.49 -5.80 5.01
N PRO A 49 2.37 -6.54 5.21
CA PRO A 49 1.06 -5.89 5.38
C PRO A 49 1.01 -4.90 6.56
N ALA A 50 1.70 -5.18 7.67
CA ALA A 50 1.73 -4.28 8.81
C ALA A 50 2.59 -3.02 8.52
N TYR A 51 3.71 -3.18 7.81
CA TYR A 51 4.48 -2.02 7.33
C TYR A 51 3.70 -1.13 6.39
N LEU A 52 2.91 -1.70 5.47
CA LEU A 52 2.06 -0.92 4.56
C LEU A 52 1.00 -0.12 5.32
N LEU A 53 0.36 -0.69 6.34
CA LEU A 53 -0.59 0.03 7.19
C LEU A 53 0.07 1.14 8.00
N LEU A 54 1.27 0.90 8.54
CA LEU A 54 2.03 1.93 9.24
C LEU A 54 2.41 3.07 8.30
N ALA A 55 2.77 2.77 7.05
CA ALA A 55 3.06 3.78 6.05
C ALA A 55 1.83 4.63 5.72
N GLU A 56 0.70 3.98 5.44
CA GLU A 56 -0.57 4.64 5.11
C GLU A 56 -1.07 5.51 6.27
N ALA A 57 -1.04 4.98 7.49
CA ALA A 57 -1.40 5.74 8.69
C ALA A 57 -0.44 6.92 8.95
N SER A 58 0.87 6.75 8.74
CA SER A 58 1.83 7.84 8.92
C SER A 58 1.62 8.95 7.87
N ALA A 59 1.42 8.58 6.61
CA ALA A 59 1.13 9.53 5.53
C ALA A 59 -0.18 10.28 5.78
N GLY A 60 -1.25 9.57 6.17
CA GLY A 60 -2.54 10.19 6.52
C GLY A 60 -2.48 11.10 7.75
N ALA A 61 -1.52 10.86 8.66
CA ALA A 61 -1.24 11.75 9.79
C ALA A 61 -0.32 12.95 9.42
N GLY A 62 0.16 13.02 8.18
CA GLY A 62 1.05 14.06 7.66
C GLY A 62 2.55 13.81 7.87
N ASP A 63 2.94 12.62 8.35
CA ASP A 63 4.35 12.23 8.56
C ASP A 63 4.88 11.40 7.37
N PHE A 64 5.11 12.10 6.25
CA PHE A 64 5.68 11.49 5.04
C PHE A 64 7.08 10.88 5.24
N PRO A 65 8.02 11.51 5.98
CA PRO A 65 9.31 10.89 6.25
C PRO A 65 9.19 9.53 6.94
N GLN A 66 8.29 9.40 7.93
CA GLN A 66 8.08 8.13 8.61
C GLN A 66 7.38 7.11 7.71
N ALA A 67 6.41 7.54 6.89
CA ALA A 67 5.78 6.67 5.88
C ALA A 67 6.80 6.07 4.91
N SER A 68 7.70 6.91 4.38
CA SER A 68 8.79 6.51 3.48
C SER A 68 9.70 5.45 4.10
N ARG A 69 10.07 5.61 5.38
CA ARG A 69 10.87 4.62 6.13
C ARG A 69 10.18 3.27 6.21
N TYR A 70 8.87 3.24 6.48
CA TYR A 70 8.11 1.99 6.54
C TYR A 70 7.99 1.32 5.16
N LEU A 71 7.78 2.09 4.09
CA LEU A 71 7.76 1.55 2.72
C LEU A 71 9.12 1.01 2.29
N THR A 72 10.22 1.64 2.70
CA THR A 72 11.58 1.12 2.44
C THR A 72 11.79 -0.24 3.12
N GLN A 73 11.33 -0.41 4.36
CA GLN A 73 11.41 -1.71 5.05
C GLN A 73 10.56 -2.77 4.34
N ALA A 74 9.32 -2.43 3.96
CA ALA A 74 8.45 -3.32 3.21
C ALA A 74 9.08 -3.74 1.87
N GLN A 75 9.62 -2.78 1.11
CA GLN A 75 10.27 -3.01 -0.17
C GLN A 75 11.49 -3.91 -0.03
N TRP A 76 12.32 -3.68 0.97
CA TRP A 76 13.49 -4.51 1.20
C TRP A 76 13.13 -5.97 1.53
N ILE A 77 12.08 -6.20 2.32
CA ILE A 77 11.59 -7.56 2.59
C ILE A 77 11.09 -8.23 1.30
N VAL A 78 10.31 -7.51 0.50
CA VAL A 78 9.79 -8.01 -0.78
C VAL A 78 10.92 -8.33 -1.76
N LEU A 79 11.91 -7.46 -1.91
CA LEU A 79 13.06 -7.66 -2.79
C LEU A 79 13.89 -8.89 -2.43
N ARG A 80 14.01 -9.20 -1.13
CA ARG A 80 14.73 -10.39 -0.66
C ARG A 80 13.90 -11.66 -0.65
N THR A 81 12.63 -11.59 -1.07
CA THR A 81 11.72 -12.74 -1.10
C THR A 81 11.25 -13.01 -2.54
N PRO A 82 12.00 -13.78 -3.35
CA PRO A 82 11.66 -14.04 -4.75
C PRO A 82 10.27 -14.66 -4.95
N ALA A 83 9.82 -15.46 -3.98
CA ALA A 83 8.51 -16.11 -3.98
C ALA A 83 7.36 -15.18 -3.54
N CYS A 84 7.59 -13.89 -3.31
CA CYS A 84 6.55 -12.96 -2.91
C CYS A 84 5.45 -12.91 -3.99
N GLY A 85 4.18 -13.14 -3.62
CA GLY A 85 3.07 -13.15 -4.58
C GLY A 85 2.86 -11.79 -5.26
N ALA A 86 2.31 -11.82 -6.48
CA ALA A 86 2.01 -10.62 -7.26
C ALA A 86 1.07 -9.66 -6.52
N ALA A 87 0.07 -10.18 -5.81
CA ALA A 87 -0.86 -9.39 -4.99
C ALA A 87 -0.16 -8.50 -3.95
N LEU A 88 0.81 -9.06 -3.21
CA LEU A 88 1.52 -8.29 -2.18
C LEU A 88 2.48 -7.27 -2.79
N ARG A 89 3.12 -7.61 -3.93
CA ARG A 89 3.94 -6.68 -4.69
C ARG A 89 3.10 -5.52 -5.25
N SER A 90 1.90 -5.79 -5.77
CA SER A 90 0.95 -4.76 -6.23
C SER A 90 0.64 -3.77 -5.10
N ARG A 91 0.26 -4.26 -3.91
CA ARG A 91 -0.03 -3.40 -2.74
C ARG A 91 1.15 -2.52 -2.35
N LEU A 92 2.38 -3.04 -2.39
CA LEU A 92 3.59 -2.26 -2.14
C LEU A 92 3.77 -1.16 -3.20
N HIS A 93 3.64 -1.51 -4.48
CA HIS A 93 3.73 -0.54 -5.58
C HIS A 93 2.65 0.54 -5.46
N ARG A 94 1.42 0.20 -5.09
CA ARG A 94 0.37 1.19 -4.84
C ARG A 94 0.77 2.18 -3.77
N ALA A 95 1.24 1.69 -2.62
CA ALA A 95 1.63 2.55 -1.51
C ALA A 95 2.80 3.48 -1.87
N LEU A 96 3.80 2.96 -2.60
CA LEU A 96 4.91 3.78 -3.12
C LEU A 96 4.41 4.86 -4.10
N GLY A 97 3.54 4.48 -5.03
CA GLY A 97 2.99 5.42 -6.02
C GLY A 97 2.15 6.52 -5.37
N LEU A 98 1.37 6.19 -4.35
CA LEU A 98 0.62 7.17 -3.56
C LEU A 98 1.51 8.13 -2.79
N LEU A 99 2.60 7.64 -2.19
CA LEU A 99 3.57 8.48 -1.50
C LEU A 99 4.24 9.45 -2.48
N CYS A 100 4.73 8.96 -3.63
CA CYS A 100 5.33 9.81 -4.66
C CYS A 100 4.34 10.87 -5.18
N ALA A 101 3.07 10.50 -5.39
CA ALA A 101 2.04 11.46 -5.81
C ALA A 101 1.80 12.55 -4.75
N ALA A 102 1.80 12.18 -3.47
CA ALA A 102 1.65 13.14 -2.37
C ALA A 102 2.87 14.08 -2.24
N GLU A 103 4.07 13.60 -2.59
CA GLU A 103 5.30 14.40 -2.65
C GLU A 103 5.42 15.23 -3.94
N GLY A 104 4.52 15.02 -4.91
CA GLY A 104 4.50 15.72 -6.20
C GLY A 104 5.40 15.11 -7.28
N ASP A 105 6.06 13.98 -7.00
CA ASP A 105 6.82 13.22 -7.99
C ASP A 105 5.87 12.32 -8.82
N PHE A 106 5.21 12.96 -9.78
CA PHE A 106 4.21 12.29 -10.61
C PHE A 106 4.81 11.23 -11.55
N ASP A 107 6.08 11.35 -11.94
CA ASP A 107 6.71 10.38 -12.84
C ASP A 107 6.96 9.06 -12.09
N GLN A 108 7.50 9.13 -10.87
CA GLN A 108 7.63 7.94 -10.01
C GLN A 108 6.26 7.39 -9.59
N ALA A 109 5.29 8.26 -9.31
CA ALA A 109 3.94 7.83 -9.01
C ALA A 109 3.34 6.98 -10.14
N LEU A 110 3.42 7.45 -11.38
CA LEU A 110 2.92 6.73 -12.56
C LEU A 110 3.67 5.41 -12.78
N TYR A 111 5.00 5.39 -12.59
CA TYR A 111 5.78 4.16 -12.68
C TYR A 111 5.28 3.10 -11.68
N HIS A 112 5.11 3.49 -10.41
CA HIS A 112 4.67 2.58 -9.37
C HIS A 112 3.21 2.14 -9.58
N LEU A 113 2.30 3.05 -9.93
CA LEU A 113 0.89 2.72 -10.19
C LEU A 113 0.70 1.82 -11.41
N ALA A 114 1.50 1.99 -12.47
CA ALA A 114 1.48 1.08 -13.62
C ALA A 114 1.89 -0.35 -13.22
N ASN A 115 2.92 -0.50 -12.37
CA ASN A 115 3.34 -1.80 -11.84
C ASN A 115 2.27 -2.42 -10.92
N ASP A 116 1.61 -1.61 -10.10
CA ASP A 116 0.47 -2.06 -9.29
C ASP A 116 -0.65 -2.62 -10.18
N ILE A 117 -1.10 -1.87 -11.18
CA ILE A 117 -2.15 -2.31 -12.12
C ILE A 117 -1.74 -3.62 -12.81
N TYR A 118 -0.52 -3.72 -13.31
CA TYR A 118 -0.01 -4.92 -13.98
C TYR A 118 -0.03 -6.15 -13.05
N LEU A 119 0.51 -6.00 -11.84
CA LEU A 119 0.61 -7.09 -10.86
C LEU A 119 -0.76 -7.50 -10.31
N ALA A 120 -1.65 -6.53 -10.06
CA ALA A 120 -3.03 -6.79 -9.63
C ALA A 120 -3.81 -7.50 -10.74
N SER A 121 -3.69 -7.03 -11.99
CA SER A 121 -4.33 -7.67 -13.15
C SER A 121 -3.86 -9.11 -13.33
N SER A 122 -2.56 -9.37 -13.14
CA SER A 122 -2.02 -10.73 -13.22
C SER A 122 -2.48 -11.63 -12.07
N ALA A 123 -2.80 -11.08 -10.90
CA ALA A 123 -3.18 -11.86 -9.72
C ALA A 123 -4.69 -12.10 -9.63
N PHE A 124 -5.50 -11.13 -10.06
CA PHE A 124 -6.94 -11.07 -9.80
C PHE A 124 -7.78 -10.85 -11.06
N GLY A 125 -7.15 -10.47 -12.17
CA GLY A 125 -7.82 -10.08 -13.41
C GLY A 125 -7.92 -8.55 -13.57
N PRO A 126 -7.99 -8.05 -14.82
CA PRO A 126 -7.95 -6.62 -15.11
C PRO A 126 -9.22 -5.86 -14.68
N GLU A 127 -10.34 -6.55 -14.48
CA GLU A 127 -11.63 -5.97 -14.06
C GLU A 127 -11.95 -6.26 -12.58
N SER A 128 -10.96 -6.74 -11.81
CA SER A 128 -11.13 -7.00 -10.38
C SER A 128 -11.12 -5.72 -9.55
N LEU A 129 -11.79 -5.75 -8.39
CA LEU A 129 -11.81 -4.65 -7.43
C LEU A 129 -10.39 -4.25 -7.01
N GLU A 130 -9.50 -5.24 -6.88
CA GLU A 130 -8.10 -5.05 -6.54
C GLU A 130 -7.37 -4.22 -7.61
N THR A 131 -7.64 -4.46 -8.90
CA THR A 131 -7.04 -3.71 -10.01
C THR A 131 -7.64 -2.29 -10.13
N CYS A 132 -8.96 -2.13 -9.90
CA CYS A 132 -9.65 -0.83 -10.03
C CYS A 132 -8.98 0.29 -9.24
N GLY A 133 -8.53 0.04 -8.01
CA GLY A 133 -7.89 1.09 -7.21
C GLY A 133 -6.57 1.60 -7.82
N GLY A 134 -5.83 0.77 -8.56
CA GLY A 134 -4.65 1.22 -9.29
C GLY A 134 -5.02 2.18 -10.43
N TYR A 135 -6.06 1.86 -11.21
CA TYR A 135 -6.59 2.74 -12.25
C TYR A 135 -7.07 4.07 -11.67
N PHE A 136 -7.82 4.04 -10.57
CA PHE A 136 -8.32 5.23 -9.89
C PHE A 136 -7.19 6.19 -9.49
N HIS A 137 -6.15 5.67 -8.84
CA HIS A 137 -5.03 6.49 -8.42
C HIS A 137 -4.21 7.03 -9.60
N MET A 138 -4.00 6.22 -10.65
CA MET A 138 -3.28 6.66 -11.85
C MET A 138 -4.06 7.76 -12.59
N ALA A 139 -5.39 7.63 -12.64
CA ALA A 139 -6.28 8.65 -13.19
C ALA A 139 -6.16 9.98 -12.41
N ASN A 140 -6.13 9.94 -11.07
CA ASN A 140 -5.93 11.13 -10.25
C ASN A 140 -4.62 11.83 -10.57
N VAL A 141 -3.52 11.08 -10.75
CA VAL A 141 -2.22 11.67 -11.13
C VAL A 141 -2.31 12.38 -12.49
N PHE A 142 -2.91 11.74 -13.51
CA PHE A 142 -3.10 12.40 -14.81
C PHE A 142 -4.03 13.60 -14.75
N PHE A 143 -5.06 13.55 -13.90
CA PHE A 143 -5.96 14.67 -13.67
C PHE A 143 -5.20 15.87 -13.08
N HIS A 144 -4.33 15.65 -12.08
CA HIS A 144 -3.45 16.70 -11.53
C HIS A 144 -2.49 17.28 -12.58
N GLN A 145 -2.05 16.48 -13.56
CA GLN A 145 -1.26 16.94 -14.70
C GLN A 145 -2.07 17.62 -15.82
N ASN A 146 -3.38 17.86 -15.63
CA ASN A 146 -4.32 18.37 -16.64
C ASN A 146 -4.46 17.49 -17.91
N LYS A 147 -4.05 16.22 -17.87
CA LYS A 147 -4.20 15.25 -18.96
C LYS A 147 -5.56 14.56 -18.88
N ARG A 148 -6.63 15.34 -19.06
CA ARG A 148 -8.03 14.92 -18.79
C ARG A 148 -8.49 13.73 -19.62
N ASP A 149 -8.11 13.65 -20.89
CA ASP A 149 -8.53 12.55 -21.77
C ASP A 149 -8.01 11.20 -21.28
N ILE A 150 -6.77 11.18 -20.80
CA ILE A 150 -6.14 9.98 -20.22
C ILE A 150 -6.80 9.64 -18.88
N ALA A 151 -7.01 10.63 -18.01
CA ALA A 151 -7.67 10.43 -16.73
C ALA A 151 -9.08 9.84 -16.90
N ASN A 152 -9.89 10.39 -17.81
CA ASN A 152 -11.25 9.90 -18.10
C ASN A 152 -11.25 8.46 -18.60
N SER A 153 -10.29 8.10 -19.47
CA SER A 153 -10.16 6.74 -19.99
C SER A 153 -9.83 5.73 -18.88
N LEU A 154 -9.05 6.14 -17.87
CA LEU A 154 -8.72 5.32 -16.71
C LEU A 154 -9.85 5.27 -15.68
N TYR A 155 -10.56 6.37 -15.44
CA TYR A 155 -11.74 6.38 -14.57
C TYR A 155 -12.85 5.46 -15.09
N ALA A 156 -12.98 5.29 -16.42
CA ALA A 156 -13.93 4.35 -17.02
C ALA A 156 -13.60 2.87 -16.74
N LYS A 157 -12.45 2.56 -16.11
CA LYS A 157 -12.05 1.22 -15.66
C LYS A 157 -12.32 0.94 -14.19
N VAL A 158 -12.87 1.91 -13.45
CA VAL A 158 -13.18 1.85 -12.02
C VAL A 158 -14.67 1.60 -11.83
#